data_AF-A0A0D2BRJ3-F1
#
_entry.id   AF-A0A0D2BRJ3-F1
#
_cell.length_a   1.000
_cell.length_b   1.000
_cell.length_c   1.000
_cell.angle_alpha   90.00
_cell.angle_beta   90.00
_cell.angle_gamma   90.00
#
_symmetry.space_group_name_H-M   'P 1'
#
loop_
_entity.id
_entity.type
_entity.pdbx_description
1 polymer ?
#
loop_
_entity_poly.entity_id
_entity_poly.type
_entity_poly.pdbx_seq_one_letter_code
_entity_poly.pdbx_strand_id
1 'polypeptide(L)'
;KAEQADRSSNPQHGTVVDRGVTEARNWDFYLQAHTAIQGTARPAHYYVVYDEIFQARKVPPGPFKSAADILEDLTHNMCYLYARATKSVSICPPAYYADLVCDRARCYLSGFFDPVTASSAGSASESGTNARGPDSSMVKIHPRVRDSMFYI
;
A
#
# COMPACT_ATOMS: atom_id res chain seq x y z
N LYS A 1 25.03 13.77 -3.80
CA LYS A 1 25.90 14.78 -3.16
C LYS A 1 25.35 15.08 -1.76
N ALA A 2 26.18 15.37 -0.75
CA ALA A 2 25.71 15.66 0.62
C ALA A 2 24.70 16.82 0.70
N GLU A 3 24.74 17.74 -0.27
CA GLU A 3 23.79 18.86 -0.42
C GLU A 3 22.35 18.43 -0.74
N GLN A 4 22.15 17.19 -1.20
CA GLN A 4 20.83 16.63 -1.55
C GLN A 4 20.30 15.66 -0.49
N ALA A 5 20.89 15.68 0.71
CA ALA A 5 20.43 14.87 1.83
C ALA A 5 19.50 15.68 2.73
N ASP A 6 18.51 15.01 3.33
CA ASP A 6 17.67 15.61 4.35
C ASP A 6 18.44 15.75 5.69
N ARG A 7 17.77 16.32 6.70
CA ARG A 7 18.35 16.54 8.03
C ARG A 7 18.84 15.24 8.71
N SER A 8 18.30 14.10 8.30
CA SER A 8 18.62 12.77 8.83
C SER A 8 19.61 12.01 7.93
N SER A 9 20.22 12.70 6.95
CA SER A 9 21.13 12.10 5.95
C SER A 9 20.47 11.09 5.00
N ASN A 10 19.14 11.13 4.87
CA ASN A 10 18.42 10.35 3.87
C ASN A 10 18.33 11.11 2.53
N PRO A 11 18.05 10.42 1.42
CA PRO A 11 17.68 11.08 0.18
C PRO A 11 16.49 12.03 0.38
N GLN A 12 16.40 13.08 -0.44
CA GLN A 12 15.23 13.96 -0.44
C GLN A 12 13.94 13.19 -0.76
N HIS A 13 12.83 13.62 -0.18
CA HIS A 13 11.52 13.08 -0.54
C HIS A 13 11.25 13.32 -2.04
N GLY A 14 10.62 12.36 -2.70
CA GLY A 14 10.44 12.35 -4.15
C GLY A 14 11.66 11.80 -4.90
N THR A 15 12.68 11.28 -4.22
CA THR A 15 13.78 10.57 -4.90
C THR A 15 13.24 9.32 -5.57
N VAL A 16 13.45 9.22 -6.88
CA VAL A 16 13.14 8.05 -7.71
C VAL A 16 14.43 7.40 -8.19
N VAL A 17 14.47 6.07 -8.18
CA VAL A 17 15.55 5.26 -8.75
C VAL A 17 14.94 4.21 -9.67
N ASP A 18 15.05 4.45 -10.98
CA ASP A 18 14.55 3.62 -12.08
C ASP A 18 15.69 2.91 -12.85
N ARG A 19 16.96 3.16 -12.48
CA ARG A 19 18.15 2.69 -13.21
C ARG A 19 19.20 2.09 -12.29
N GLY A 20 19.94 1.12 -12.82
CA GLY A 20 21.14 0.52 -12.22
C GLY A 20 20.86 -0.58 -11.20
N VAL A 21 19.82 -0.43 -10.38
CA VAL A 21 19.41 -1.42 -9.35
C VAL A 21 18.06 -2.09 -9.65
N THR A 22 17.34 -1.59 -10.64
CA THR A 22 16.05 -2.10 -11.14
C THR A 22 16.23 -3.24 -12.13
N GLU A 23 15.16 -3.94 -12.44
CA GLU A 23 15.20 -5.04 -13.39
C GLU A 23 15.34 -4.53 -14.83
N ALA A 24 16.19 -5.18 -15.63
CA ALA A 24 16.51 -4.71 -16.98
C ALA A 24 15.35 -4.84 -17.99
N ARG A 25 14.40 -5.75 -17.77
CA ARG A 25 13.35 -6.10 -18.74
C ARG A 25 11.97 -5.63 -18.33
N ASN A 26 11.74 -5.47 -17.04
CA ASN A 26 10.44 -5.13 -16.50
C ASN A 26 10.44 -3.67 -16.06
N TRP A 27 9.25 -3.12 -15.90
CA TRP A 27 9.08 -1.74 -15.51
C TRP A 27 8.90 -1.67 -14.00
N ASP A 28 10.01 -1.40 -13.30
CA ASP A 28 10.05 -1.22 -11.86
C ASP A 28 10.87 0.01 -11.47
N PHE A 29 10.54 0.59 -10.32
CA PHE A 29 11.24 1.76 -9.78
C PHE A 29 11.13 1.81 -8.26
N TYR A 30 12.14 2.40 -7.63
CA TYR A 30 12.10 2.73 -6.21
C TYR A 30 11.70 4.19 -6.03
N LEU A 31 10.78 4.46 -5.12
CA LEU A 31 10.34 5.81 -4.77
C LEU A 31 10.41 6.02 -3.25
N GLN A 32 11.17 7.02 -2.84
CA GLN A 32 11.15 7.53 -1.46
C GLN A 32 10.23 8.73 -1.37
N ALA A 33 8.92 8.49 -1.22
CA ALA A 33 7.93 9.57 -1.22
C ALA A 33 7.91 10.43 0.07
N HIS A 34 8.46 9.93 1.17
CA HIS A 34 8.37 10.54 2.49
C HIS A 34 9.73 10.99 3.02
N THR A 35 9.71 11.94 3.95
CA THR A 35 10.89 12.30 4.77
C THR A 35 10.92 11.39 5.99
N ALA A 36 12.01 10.65 6.19
CA ALA A 36 12.14 9.79 7.36
C ALA A 36 12.40 10.64 8.62
N ILE A 37 11.50 10.54 9.58
CA ILE A 37 11.61 11.26 10.86
C ILE A 37 12.74 10.68 11.70
N GLN A 38 12.95 9.37 11.63
CA GLN A 38 13.96 8.66 12.39
C GLN A 38 14.55 7.51 11.57
N GLY A 39 15.87 7.33 11.69
CA GLY A 39 16.60 6.25 11.03
C GLY A 39 16.74 6.45 9.53
N THR A 40 16.99 5.33 8.83
CA THR A 40 17.14 5.30 7.38
C THR A 40 15.80 5.12 6.70
N ALA A 41 15.50 5.99 5.73
CA ALA A 41 14.29 5.92 4.94
C ALA A 41 14.26 4.63 4.12
N ARG A 42 13.13 3.94 4.15
CA ARG A 42 12.90 2.76 3.31
C ARG A 42 12.12 3.20 2.06
N PRO A 43 12.71 3.19 0.86
CA PRO A 43 11.97 3.46 -0.36
C PRO A 43 10.99 2.33 -0.65
N ALA A 44 9.85 2.67 -1.24
CA ALA A 44 8.89 1.70 -1.75
C ALA A 44 9.32 1.24 -3.14
N HIS A 45 9.28 -0.07 -3.40
CA HIS A 45 9.55 -0.66 -4.71
C HIS A 45 8.23 -0.87 -5.43
N TYR A 46 8.05 -0.18 -6.54
CA TYR A 46 6.87 -0.29 -7.39
C TYR A 46 7.21 -1.11 -8.62
N TYR A 47 6.30 -2.02 -8.97
CA TYR A 47 6.45 -2.89 -10.11
C TYR A 47 5.18 -2.83 -10.95
N VAL A 48 5.33 -2.44 -12.22
CA VAL A 48 4.22 -2.37 -13.17
C VAL A 48 4.02 -3.75 -13.78
N VAL A 49 3.03 -4.47 -13.26
CA VAL A 49 2.67 -5.81 -13.75
C VAL A 49 1.92 -5.74 -15.08
N TYR A 50 1.08 -4.71 -15.25
CA TYR A 50 0.23 -4.53 -16.41
C TYR A 50 -0.06 -3.06 -16.66
N ASP A 51 0.08 -2.61 -17.90
CA ASP A 51 -0.25 -1.24 -18.31
C ASP A 51 -0.85 -1.20 -19.72
N GLU A 52 -2.06 -0.64 -19.83
CA GLU A 52 -2.72 -0.29 -21.10
C GLU A 52 -2.94 1.23 -21.22
N ILE A 53 -2.60 2.00 -20.18
CA ILE A 53 -3.00 3.39 -20.02
C ILE A 53 -1.82 4.30 -20.32
N PHE A 54 -0.68 4.11 -19.66
CA PHE A 54 0.44 5.04 -19.72
C PHE A 54 1.28 4.85 -20.97
N GLN A 55 1.50 3.60 -21.40
CA GLN A 55 2.23 3.28 -22.62
C GLN A 55 1.50 3.75 -23.89
N ALA A 56 0.17 3.70 -23.91
CA ALA A 56 -0.65 4.13 -25.05
C ALA A 56 -0.83 5.66 -25.13
N ARG A 57 -0.59 6.39 -24.04
CA ARG A 57 -0.73 7.85 -23.99
C ARG A 57 0.46 8.53 -24.62
N LYS A 58 0.19 9.52 -25.48
CA LYS A 58 1.23 10.45 -25.92
C LYS A 58 1.74 11.21 -24.70
N VAL A 59 3.06 11.17 -24.49
CA VAL A 59 3.72 12.01 -23.48
C VAL A 59 3.39 13.47 -23.82
N PRO A 60 2.67 14.18 -22.93
CA PRO A 60 2.29 15.56 -23.19
C PRO A 60 3.55 16.44 -23.26
N PRO A 61 3.54 17.52 -24.05
CA PRO A 61 4.65 18.47 -24.06
C PRO A 61 4.84 19.06 -22.66
N GLY A 62 6.02 18.88 -22.07
CA GLY A 62 6.25 19.24 -20.67
C GLY A 62 7.58 18.69 -20.12
N PRO A 63 7.73 18.63 -18.78
CA PRO A 63 8.97 18.15 -18.15
C PRO A 63 9.18 16.64 -18.32
N PHE A 64 8.12 15.89 -18.63
CA PHE A 64 8.14 14.45 -18.76
C PHE A 64 8.67 14.02 -20.13
N LYS A 65 9.60 13.08 -20.12
CA LYS A 65 10.26 12.51 -21.31
C LYS A 65 9.71 11.13 -21.66
N SER A 66 9.14 10.44 -20.68
CA SER A 66 8.65 9.07 -20.83
C SER A 66 7.33 8.83 -20.09
N ALA A 67 6.68 7.70 -20.38
CA ALA A 67 5.53 7.23 -19.60
C ALA A 67 5.90 6.84 -18.16
N ALA A 68 7.17 6.46 -17.91
CA ALA A 68 7.71 6.20 -16.58
C ALA A 68 7.64 7.45 -15.71
N ASP A 69 8.13 8.58 -16.22
CA ASP A 69 8.14 9.85 -15.48
C ASP A 69 6.71 10.27 -15.07
N ILE A 70 5.72 10.01 -15.92
CA ILE A 70 4.30 10.33 -15.63
C ILE A 70 3.76 9.45 -14.51
N LEU A 71 4.06 8.15 -14.55
CA LEU A 71 3.61 7.20 -13.53
C LEU A 71 4.29 7.47 -12.17
N GLU A 72 5.59 7.76 -12.20
CA GLU A 72 6.38 8.09 -11.02
C GLU A 72 5.88 9.36 -10.34
N ASP A 73 5.64 10.42 -11.12
CA ASP A 73 5.08 11.69 -10.63
C ASP A 73 3.66 11.50 -10.07
N LEU A 74 2.80 10.78 -10.78
CA LEU A 74 1.46 10.45 -10.28
C LEU A 74 1.52 9.70 -8.96
N THR A 75 2.37 8.67 -8.87
CA THR A 75 2.53 7.86 -7.66
C THR A 75 3.03 8.70 -6.50
N HIS A 76 4.01 9.59 -6.75
CA HIS A 76 4.51 10.51 -5.75
C HIS A 76 3.44 11.51 -5.28
N ASN A 77 2.70 12.11 -6.21
CA ASN A 77 1.61 13.04 -5.90
C ASN A 77 0.50 12.38 -5.09
N MET A 78 0.17 11.13 -5.40
CA MET A 78 -0.80 10.37 -4.63
C MET A 78 -0.37 10.20 -3.17
N CYS A 79 0.92 10.05 -2.85
CA CYS A 79 1.41 9.95 -1.47
C CYS A 79 1.09 11.16 -0.57
N TYR A 80 0.71 12.29 -1.13
CA TYR A 80 0.25 13.46 -0.38
C TYR A 80 -1.26 13.44 -0.04
N LEU A 81 -2.03 12.49 -0.60
CA LEU A 81 -3.49 12.40 -0.42
C LEU A 81 -3.92 11.53 0.77
N TYR A 82 -3.00 11.24 1.70
CA TYR A 82 -3.31 10.46 2.87
C TYR A 82 -4.03 11.30 3.93
N ALA A 83 -5.32 11.03 4.14
CA ALA A 83 -6.19 11.90 4.92
C ALA A 83 -5.92 11.88 6.45
N ARG A 84 -5.16 10.91 6.97
CA ARG A 84 -4.81 10.84 8.41
C ARG A 84 -3.55 11.65 8.77
N ALA A 85 -2.81 12.18 7.80
CA ALA A 85 -1.59 12.93 8.07
C ALA A 85 -1.40 14.12 7.14
N THR A 86 -0.76 15.18 7.63
CA THR A 86 -0.38 16.37 6.84
C THR A 86 1.00 16.25 6.19
N LYS A 87 1.50 15.01 6.06
CA LYS A 87 2.82 14.68 5.49
C LYS A 87 2.66 13.56 4.48
N SER A 88 3.55 13.55 3.48
CA SER A 88 3.63 12.45 2.52
C SER A 88 3.92 11.13 3.23
N VAL A 89 3.22 10.07 2.81
CA VAL A 89 3.40 8.71 3.30
C VAL A 89 4.38 7.92 2.44
N SER A 90 4.89 6.80 2.98
CA SER A 90 5.92 5.98 2.33
C SER A 90 5.42 5.18 1.14
N ILE A 91 4.15 4.79 1.13
CA ILE A 91 3.48 4.02 0.08
C ILE A 91 2.24 4.77 -0.41
N CYS A 92 1.82 4.51 -1.64
CA CYS A 92 0.66 5.16 -2.26
C CYS A 92 -0.63 4.94 -1.41
N PRO A 93 -1.46 5.97 -1.13
CA PRO A 93 -2.57 5.87 -0.19
C PRO A 93 -3.64 4.82 -0.51
N PRO A 94 -3.97 4.48 -1.77
CA PRO A 94 -4.89 3.38 -2.04
C PRO A 94 -4.41 2.04 -1.46
N ALA A 95 -3.11 1.74 -1.56
CA ALA A 95 -2.54 0.54 -0.94
C ALA A 95 -2.58 0.65 0.59
N TYR A 96 -2.21 1.81 1.14
CA TYR A 96 -2.28 2.06 2.58
C TYR A 96 -3.72 1.91 3.13
N TYR A 97 -4.72 2.42 2.41
CA TYR A 97 -6.11 2.29 2.78
C TYR A 97 -6.60 0.85 2.70
N ALA A 98 -6.13 0.07 1.73
CA ALA A 98 -6.42 -1.37 1.67
C ALA A 98 -5.87 -2.09 2.91
N ASP A 99 -4.67 -1.72 3.39
CA ASP A 99 -4.12 -2.27 4.64
C ASP A 99 -5.01 -1.93 5.84
N LEU A 100 -5.49 -0.68 5.95
CA LEU A 100 -6.43 -0.28 7.02
C LEU A 100 -7.76 -1.04 6.95
N VAL A 101 -8.28 -1.30 5.75
CA VAL A 101 -9.48 -2.13 5.55
C VAL A 101 -9.22 -3.56 6.02
N CYS A 102 -8.08 -4.15 5.67
CA CYS A 102 -7.69 -5.49 6.09
C CYS A 102 -7.52 -5.58 7.61
N ASP A 103 -6.89 -4.58 8.24
CA ASP A 103 -6.75 -4.50 9.69
C ASP A 103 -8.12 -4.39 10.38
N ARG A 104 -9.02 -3.58 9.83
CA ARG A 104 -10.39 -3.47 10.36
C ARG A 104 -11.16 -4.78 10.20
N ALA A 105 -11.04 -5.45 9.07
CA ALA A 105 -11.65 -6.76 8.84
C ALA A 105 -11.11 -7.80 9.84
N ARG A 106 -9.81 -7.76 10.17
CA ARG A 106 -9.21 -8.60 11.21
C ARG A 106 -9.85 -8.37 12.58
N CYS A 107 -10.20 -7.12 12.93
CA CYS A 107 -10.92 -6.83 14.17
C CYS A 107 -12.32 -7.47 14.20
N TYR A 108 -13.05 -7.46 13.08
CA TYR A 108 -14.37 -8.11 12.97
C TYR A 108 -14.28 -9.63 13.07
N LEU A 109 -13.20 -10.21 12.56
CA LEU A 109 -12.90 -11.64 12.64
C LEU A 109 -12.17 -12.03 13.94
N SER A 110 -12.12 -11.15 14.95
CA SER A 110 -11.39 -11.43 16.21
C SER A 110 -11.84 -12.73 16.87
N GLY A 111 -13.15 -13.04 16.91
CA GLY A 111 -13.66 -14.30 17.45
C GLY A 111 -13.26 -15.56 16.65
N PHE A 112 -12.89 -15.42 15.37
CA PHE A 112 -12.36 -16.51 14.54
C PHE A 112 -10.85 -16.70 14.75
N PHE A 113 -10.11 -15.61 14.97
CA PHE A 113 -8.66 -15.64 15.17
C PHE A 113 -8.24 -15.81 16.64
N ASP A 114 -9.15 -15.62 17.61
CA ASP A 114 -8.87 -15.81 19.03
C ASP A 114 -8.88 -17.31 19.42
N PRO A 115 -7.73 -17.88 19.82
CA PRO A 115 -7.64 -19.29 20.18
C PRO A 115 -8.45 -19.66 21.44
N VAL A 116 -8.83 -18.70 22.29
CA VAL A 116 -9.62 -18.97 23.51
C VAL A 116 -11.05 -19.43 23.16
N THR A 117 -11.62 -18.89 22.08
CA THR A 117 -12.95 -19.28 21.58
C THR A 117 -12.93 -20.69 20.96
N ALA A 118 -11.79 -21.10 20.40
CA ALA A 118 -11.62 -22.47 19.89
C ALA A 118 -11.55 -23.51 21.02
N SER A 119 -11.07 -23.13 22.22
CA SER A 119 -11.00 -24.01 23.40
C SER A 119 -12.29 -24.12 24.23
N SER A 120 -13.31 -23.28 23.96
CA SER A 120 -14.61 -23.32 24.65
C SER A 120 -15.70 -24.09 23.87
N ALA A 121 -15.43 -24.46 22.62
CA ALA A 121 -16.19 -25.47 21.90
C ALA A 121 -15.65 -26.86 22.29
N GLY A 122 -16.39 -27.55 23.15
CA GLY A 122 -15.99 -28.83 23.74
C GLY A 122 -15.47 -29.84 22.72
N SER A 123 -14.46 -30.59 23.15
CA SER A 123 -13.87 -31.74 22.47
C SER A 123 -14.94 -32.73 21.99
N ALA A 124 -15.30 -32.66 20.72
CA ALA A 124 -15.93 -33.76 20.01
C ALA A 124 -15.03 -34.12 18.82
N SER A 125 -14.23 -35.16 19.03
CA SER A 125 -13.48 -35.83 17.97
C SER A 125 -14.46 -36.45 16.98
N GLU A 126 -14.52 -35.94 15.75
CA GLU A 126 -14.97 -36.73 14.62
C GLU A 126 -14.22 -36.35 13.34
N SER A 127 -13.83 -37.40 12.64
CA SER A 127 -13.03 -37.43 11.42
C SER A 127 -13.79 -36.82 10.25
N GLY A 128 -13.15 -35.88 9.52
CA GLY A 128 -13.55 -35.52 8.16
C GLY A 128 -14.25 -34.16 7.97
N THR A 129 -13.59 -33.29 7.20
CA THR A 129 -14.13 -32.20 6.37
C THR A 129 -14.51 -30.85 7.03
N ASN A 130 -13.84 -29.81 6.51
CA ASN A 130 -14.19 -28.38 6.54
C ASN A 130 -14.11 -27.65 7.89
N ALA A 131 -12.90 -27.20 8.24
CA ALA A 131 -12.77 -25.95 8.98
C ALA A 131 -13.51 -24.88 8.17
N ARG A 132 -14.73 -24.51 8.58
CA ARG A 132 -15.52 -23.48 7.90
C ARG A 132 -14.66 -22.22 7.88
N GLY A 133 -14.29 -21.78 6.68
CA GLY A 133 -13.68 -20.48 6.48
C GLY A 133 -14.58 -19.38 7.07
N PRO A 134 -14.05 -18.17 7.30
CA PRO A 134 -14.84 -17.07 7.82
C PRO A 134 -16.11 -16.89 6.98
N ASP A 135 -17.26 -16.87 7.64
CA ASP A 135 -18.53 -16.63 6.96
C ASP A 135 -18.55 -15.19 6.46
N SER A 136 -19.03 -14.97 5.23
CA SER A 136 -19.16 -13.63 4.64
C SER A 136 -20.04 -12.71 5.49
N SER A 137 -20.91 -13.26 6.34
CA SER A 137 -21.69 -12.48 7.30
C SER A 137 -20.83 -11.78 8.36
N MET A 138 -19.66 -12.34 8.71
CA MET A 138 -18.77 -11.80 9.75
C MET A 138 -18.07 -10.50 9.34
N VAL A 139 -17.95 -10.26 8.03
CA VAL A 139 -17.31 -9.05 7.47
C VAL A 139 -18.35 -8.14 6.80
N LYS A 140 -19.65 -8.43 6.97
CA LYS A 140 -20.72 -7.65 6.34
C LYS A 140 -20.86 -6.30 7.04
N ILE A 141 -20.47 -5.24 6.32
CA ILE A 141 -20.57 -3.86 6.79
C ILE A 141 -22.03 -3.38 6.75
N HIS A 142 -22.42 -2.58 7.74
CA HIS A 142 -23.76 -2.01 7.81
C HIS A 142 -24.03 -1.06 6.62
N PRO A 143 -25.21 -1.09 5.97
CA PRO A 143 -25.48 -0.31 4.75
C PRO A 143 -25.24 1.19 4.87
N ARG A 144 -25.41 1.77 6.08
CA ARG A 144 -25.17 3.20 6.33
C ARG A 144 -23.72 3.65 6.23
N VAL A 145 -22.76 2.72 6.31
CA VAL A 145 -21.32 3.03 6.31
C VAL A 145 -20.55 2.30 5.20
N ARG A 146 -21.26 1.62 4.29
CA ARG A 146 -20.63 0.85 3.21
C ARG A 146 -19.87 1.74 2.21
N ASP A 147 -20.39 2.95 1.97
CA ASP A 147 -19.85 3.93 1.01
C ASP A 147 -19.06 5.05 1.73
N SER A 148 -18.65 4.82 2.98
CA SER A 148 -17.81 5.73 3.76
C SER A 148 -16.45 5.11 4.06
N MET A 149 -15.46 5.96 4.35
CA MET A 149 -14.15 5.52 4.81
C MET A 149 -14.19 5.11 6.29
N PHE A 150 -15.07 4.20 6.69
CA PHE A 150 -15.22 3.79 8.10
C PHE A 150 -13.95 3.18 8.72
N TYR A 151 -13.01 2.74 7.88
CA TYR A 151 -11.72 2.15 8.23
C TYR A 151 -10.62 3.17 8.51
N ILE A 152 -10.85 4.45 8.22
CA ILE A 152 -9.88 5.54 8.46
C ILE A 152 -9.81 5.96 9.92
#